data_AF-A0A0R3UMQ5-F1
#
_entry.id   AF-A0A0R3UMQ5-F1
#
_cell.length_a   1.000
_cell.length_b   1.000
_cell.length_c   1.000
_cell.angle_alpha   90.00
_cell.angle_beta   90.00
_cell.angle_gamma   90.00
#
_symmetry.space_group_name_H-M   'P 1'
#
loop_
_entity.id
_entity.type
_entity.pdbx_description
1 polymer ?
#
loop_
_entity_poly.entity_id
_entity_poly.type
_entity_poly.pdbx_seq_one_letter_code
_entity_poly.pdbx_strand_id
1 'polypeptide(L)' 'MGRHATMKFYLTLTVLLLIAFAGVNGQSGEQGETGIIAAAARRCALKYQICFFDWECCSGDCAWYRLCR' A
#
# COMPACT_ATOMS: atom_id res chain seq x y z
N MET A 1 42.48 -15.23 -13.75
CA MET A 1 41.90 -13.97 -13.25
C MET A 1 40.43 -13.93 -13.69
N GLY A 2 39.44 -13.82 -12.80
CA GLY A 2 38.02 -13.80 -13.23
C GLY A 2 36.94 -13.76 -12.14
N ARG A 3 37.26 -14.11 -10.89
CA ARG A 3 36.28 -14.16 -9.78
C ARG A 3 35.88 -12.76 -9.25
N HIS A 4 36.71 -11.74 -9.47
CA HIS A 4 36.41 -10.35 -9.09
C HIS A 4 35.47 -9.65 -10.06
N ALA A 5 35.45 -10.05 -11.34
CA ALA A 5 34.56 -9.46 -12.33
C ALA A 5 33.12 -9.89 -12.04
N THR A 6 32.89 -11.19 -11.83
CA THR A 6 31.57 -11.75 -11.51
C THR A 6 30.99 -11.17 -10.23
N MET A 7 31.80 -10.99 -9.17
CA MET A 7 31.32 -10.42 -7.91
C MET A 7 30.84 -8.97 -8.05
N LYS A 8 31.53 -8.17 -8.88
CA LYS A 8 31.10 -6.79 -9.20
C LYS A 8 29.81 -6.77 -10.01
N PHE A 9 29.65 -7.67 -10.99
CA PHE A 9 28.41 -7.78 -11.77
C PHE A 9 27.19 -8.15 -10.92
N TYR A 10 27.34 -9.09 -9.98
CA TYR A 10 26.25 -9.46 -9.07
C TYR A 10 25.87 -8.29 -8.15
N LEU A 11 26.85 -7.55 -7.62
CA LEU A 11 26.60 -6.36 -6.80
C LEU A 11 25.90 -5.24 -7.57
N THR A 12 26.27 -4.99 -8.82
CA THR A 12 25.58 -3.98 -9.63
C THR A 12 24.16 -4.41 -9.99
N LEU A 13 23.96 -5.70 -10.29
CA LEU A 13 22.64 -6.26 -10.58
C LEU A 13 21.71 -6.18 -9.37
N THR A 14 22.20 -6.52 -8.17
CA THR A 14 21.40 -6.42 -6.94
C THR A 14 21.04 -4.98 -6.61
N VAL A 15 21.96 -4.02 -6.78
CA VAL A 15 21.68 -2.59 -6.58
C VAL A 15 20.64 -2.08 -7.58
N LEU A 16 20.73 -2.45 -8.86
CA LEU A 16 19.73 -2.11 -9.88
C LEU A 16 18.34 -2.65 -9.54
N LEU A 17 18.26 -3.91 -9.09
CA LEU A 17 17.02 -4.51 -8.62
C LEU A 17 16.46 -3.77 -7.40
N LEU A 18 17.30 -3.43 -6.42
CA LEU A 18 16.86 -2.65 -5.26
C LEU A 18 16.33 -1.27 -5.64
N ILE A 19 16.96 -0.55 -6.57
CA ILE A 19 16.49 0.77 -7.03
C ILE A 19 15.14 0.65 -7.76
N ALA A 20 14.97 -0.35 -8.63
CA ALA A 20 13.71 -0.59 -9.32
C ALA A 20 12.57 -0.95 -8.35
N PHE A 21 12.88 -1.59 -7.21
CA PHE A 21 11.89 -2.07 -6.25
C PHE A 21 11.68 -1.09 -5.08
N ALA A 22 12.62 -0.17 -4.83
CA ALA A 22 12.49 0.88 -3.81
C ALA A 22 11.39 1.90 -4.13
N GLY A 23 10.92 1.95 -5.38
CA GLY A 23 9.81 2.79 -5.83
C GLY A 23 8.40 2.20 -5.63
N VAL A 24 8.25 1.00 -5.04
CA VAL A 24 6.91 0.39 -4.80
C VAL A 24 6.25 0.84 -3.49
N ASN A 25 6.86 1.78 -2.76
CA ASN A 25 6.20 2.44 -1.63
C ASN A 25 5.17 3.46 -2.15
N GLY A 26 3.99 2.94 -2.47
CA GLY A 26 2.73 3.63 -2.24
C GLY A 26 2.51 4.86 -3.11
N GLN A 27 2.13 4.59 -4.35
CA GLN A 27 1.52 5.53 -5.28
C GLN A 27 0.51 6.46 -4.58
N SER A 28 0.73 7.75 -4.79
CA SER A 28 -0.22 8.84 -4.69
C SER A 28 -1.60 8.46 -5.23
N GLY A 29 -2.66 8.87 -4.55
CA GLY A 29 -4.04 8.67 -4.99
C GLY A 29 -4.95 9.71 -4.37
N GLU A 30 -4.92 10.91 -4.96
CA GLU A 30 -5.98 11.89 -4.80
C GLU A 30 -7.28 11.38 -5.44
N GLN A 31 -8.39 11.69 -4.76
CA GLN A 31 -9.76 11.83 -5.26
C GLN A 31 -10.57 10.59 -5.63
N GLY A 32 -11.75 10.53 -5.00
CA GLY A 32 -13.00 10.46 -5.76
C GLY A 32 -13.64 9.07 -5.87
N GLU A 33 -14.65 8.87 -5.02
CA GLU A 33 -15.88 8.12 -5.32
C GLU A 33 -15.77 6.59 -5.53
N THR A 34 -16.83 5.91 -5.09
CA THR A 34 -17.06 4.45 -5.18
C THR A 34 -16.20 3.55 -4.28
N GLY A 35 -16.61 3.48 -3.01
CA GLY A 35 -16.05 2.61 -1.98
C GLY A 35 -16.29 1.11 -2.16
N ILE A 36 -15.63 0.48 -3.13
CA ILE A 36 -15.53 -0.99 -3.16
C ILE A 36 -14.08 -1.50 -3.26
N ILE A 37 -13.07 -0.66 -3.53
CA ILE A 37 -11.68 -1.15 -3.73
C ILE A 37 -10.64 -0.36 -2.93
N ALA A 38 -10.99 0.11 -1.72
CA ALA A 38 -10.04 0.80 -0.82
C ALA A 38 -9.66 -0.01 0.44
N ALA A 39 -10.08 -1.27 0.55
CA ALA A 39 -9.79 -2.10 1.73
C ALA A 39 -8.40 -2.78 1.68
N ALA A 40 -7.70 -2.76 0.54
CA ALA A 40 -6.47 -3.55 0.38
C ALA A 40 -5.19 -2.85 0.85
N ALA A 41 -5.23 -1.56 1.19
CA ALA A 41 -4.01 -0.78 1.49
C ALA A 41 -4.03 0.04 2.80
N ARG A 42 -5.17 0.09 3.52
CA ARG A 42 -5.24 0.69 4.86
C ARG A 42 -5.82 -0.32 5.84
N ARG A 43 -5.21 -0.46 7.03
CA ARG A 43 -5.69 -1.35 8.09
C ARG A 43 -7.07 -0.97 8.63
N CYS A 44 -7.52 0.26 8.35
CA CYS A 44 -8.83 0.76 8.72
C CYS A 44 -9.35 1.76 7.68
N ALA A 45 -10.66 1.86 7.56
CA ALA A 45 -11.44 2.74 6.71
C ALA A 45 -11.57 4.13 7.34
N LEU A 46 -11.40 5.18 6.53
CA LEU A 46 -11.50 6.58 6.96
C LEU A 46 -12.97 7.02 7.10
N LYS A 47 -13.20 8.17 7.71
CA LYS A 47 -14.54 8.77 7.82
C LYS A 47 -15.24 8.85 6.46
N TYR A 48 -16.53 8.51 6.43
CA TYR A 48 -17.37 8.40 5.22
C TYR A 48 -16.94 7.32 4.21
N GLN A 49 -16.08 6.38 4.60
CA GLN A 49 -15.83 5.16 3.82
C GLN A 49 -16.84 4.08 4.18
N ILE A 50 -17.09 3.18 3.24
CA ILE A 50 -18.02 2.07 3.43
C ILE A 50 -17.45 1.08 4.46
N CYS A 51 -18.29 0.66 5.41
CA CYS A 51 -17.98 -0.30 6.45
C CYS A 51 -19.13 -1.29 6.65
N PHE A 52 -18.80 -2.50 7.10
CA PHE A 52 -19.75 -3.53 7.52
C PHE A 52 -19.70 -3.77 9.03
N PHE A 53 -18.54 -3.56 9.64
CA PHE A 53 -18.27 -3.71 11.05
C PHE A 53 -17.55 -2.50 11.64
N ASP A 54 -17.74 -2.26 12.93
CA ASP A 54 -17.16 -1.13 13.66
C ASP A 54 -15.62 -1.12 13.63
N TRP A 55 -15.00 -2.29 13.73
CA TRP A 55 -13.54 -2.45 13.73
C TRP A 55 -12.88 -2.15 12.38
N GLU A 56 -13.67 -2.06 11.31
CA GLU A 56 -13.15 -1.65 10.01
C GLU A 56 -12.87 -0.15 9.99
N CYS A 57 -13.58 0.66 10.79
CA CYS A 57 -13.40 2.10 10.84
C CYS A 57 -12.23 2.51 11.74
N CYS A 58 -11.42 3.49 11.32
CA CYS A 58 -10.33 3.99 12.16
C CYS A 58 -10.84 4.64 13.47
N SER A 59 -12.07 5.13 13.46
CA SER A 59 -12.77 5.65 14.64
C SER A 59 -13.39 4.54 15.51
N GLY A 60 -13.47 3.30 15.00
CA GLY A 60 -14.14 2.18 15.67
C GLY A 60 -15.66 2.25 15.69
N ASP A 61 -16.28 3.06 14.83
CA ASP A 61 -17.73 3.27 14.77
C ASP A 61 -18.20 3.23 13.31
N CYS A 62 -18.99 2.21 12.97
CA CYS A 62 -19.64 2.06 11.68
C CYS A 62 -21.11 2.47 11.79
N ALA A 63 -21.48 3.56 11.13
CA ALA A 63 -22.86 4.04 11.18
C ALA A 63 -23.84 3.08 10.48
N TRP A 64 -25.12 3.15 10.84
CA TRP A 64 -26.18 2.30 10.29
C TRP A 64 -26.33 2.38 8.76
N TYR A 65 -25.94 3.50 8.15
CA TYR A 65 -25.90 3.69 6.70
C TYR A 65 -24.60 3.18 6.06
N ARG A 66 -23.88 2.28 6.76
CA ARG A 66 -22.64 1.61 6.33
C ARG A 66 -21.51 2.57 6.01
N LEU A 67 -21.37 3.66 6.77
CA LEU A 67 -20.25 4.58 6.63
C LEU A 67 -19.56 4.85 7.97
N CYS A 68 -18.23 4.95 7.96
CA CYS A 68 -17.44 5.26 9.15
C CYS A 68 -17.67 6.70 9.65
N ARG A 69 -17.79 6.87 10.97
CA ARG A 69 -18.00 8.17 11.62
C ARG A 69 -16.71 8.86 12.09
#